data_AF-A0A3D2WC40-F1
#
_entry.id   AF-A0A3D2WC40-F1
#
_cell.length_a   1.000
_cell.length_b   1.000
_cell.length_c   1.000
_cell.angle_alpha   90.00
_cell.angle_beta   90.00
_cell.angle_gamma   90.00
#
_symmetry.space_group_name_H-M   'P 1'
#
loop_
_entity.id
_entity.type
_entity.pdbx_description
1 polymer ?
#
loop_
_entity_poly.entity_id
_entity_poly.type
_entity_poly.pdbx_seq_one_letter_code
_entity_poly.pdbx_strand_id
1 'polypeptide(L)' 'MRMLSGDQVHTERRVRDLRQLGYEIRHRKIGGEDTYCLESLDQDVEAAARHHLHTNVKKTRKLSDVEKLRIISTTEPLDK' A
#
# COMPACT_ATOMS: atom_id res chain seq x y z
N MET A 1 1.16 -13.38 18.70
CA MET A 1 2.04 -12.20 18.59
C MET A 1 3.38 -12.68 18.06
N ARG A 2 3.91 -12.12 16.98
CA ARG A 2 5.22 -12.53 16.44
C ARG A 2 6.28 -11.54 16.94
N MET A 3 7.37 -12.04 17.50
CA MET A 3 8.53 -11.20 17.80
C MET A 3 9.31 -10.94 16.51
N LEU A 4 9.54 -9.67 16.21
CA LEU A 4 10.35 -9.22 15.09
C LEU A 4 11.61 -8.56 15.64
N SER A 5 12.76 -8.80 15.00
CA SER A 5 13.97 -8.03 15.27
C SER A 5 13.81 -6.58 14.77
N GLY A 6 14.67 -5.66 15.25
CA GLY A 6 14.68 -4.28 14.76
C GLY A 6 14.80 -4.19 13.24
N ASP A 7 15.71 -4.97 12.66
CA ASP A 7 15.92 -5.01 11.20
C ASP A 7 14.70 -5.56 10.45
N GLN A 8 13.99 -6.52 11.02
CA GLN A 8 12.75 -7.04 10.43
C GLN A 8 11.66 -5.96 10.41
N VAL A 9 11.53 -5.15 11.46
CA VAL A 9 10.58 -4.03 11.49
C VAL A 9 10.93 -2.98 10.42
N HIS A 10 12.21 -2.65 10.25
CA HIS A 10 12.65 -1.72 9.21
C HIS A 10 12.39 -2.27 7.80
N THR A 11 12.65 -3.56 7.60
CA THR A 11 12.38 -4.25 6.32
C THR A 11 10.89 -4.21 5.98
N GLU A 12 10.03 -4.58 6.92
CA GLU A 12 8.57 -4.55 6.72
C GLU A 12 8.05 -3.13 6.47
N ARG A 13 8.61 -2.13 7.15
CA ARG A 13 8.30 -0.72 6.89
C ARG A 13 8.67 -0.35 5.46
N ARG A 14 9.88 -0.66 5.03
CA ARG A 14 10.36 -0.33 3.68
C ARG A 14 9.53 -1.02 2.60
N VAL A 15 9.15 -2.28 2.81
CA VAL A 15 8.25 -3.02 1.92
C VAL A 15 6.88 -2.36 1.83
N ARG A 16 6.33 -1.90 2.96
CA ARG A 16 5.06 -1.17 2.98
C ARG A 16 5.16 0.14 2.19
N ASP A 17 6.23 0.90 2.37
CA ASP A 17 6.43 2.16 1.66
C ASP A 17 6.55 1.93 0.13
N LEU A 18 7.29 0.91 -0.29
CA LEU A 18 7.41 0.56 -1.71
C LEU A 18 6.06 0.11 -2.32
N ARG A 19 5.27 -0.68 -1.58
CA ARG A 19 3.91 -1.04 -2.02
C ARG A 19 3.00 0.18 -2.13
N GLN A 20 3.12 1.15 -1.22
CA GLN A 20 2.38 2.42 -1.31
C GLN A 20 2.76 3.23 -2.55
N LEU A 21 4.01 3.13 -3.00
CA LEU A 21 4.48 3.73 -4.26
C LEU A 21 4.06 2.95 -5.52
N GLY A 22 3.35 1.83 -5.38
CA GLY A 22 2.86 1.05 -6.52
C GLY A 22 3.80 -0.05 -7.00
N TYR A 23 4.84 -0.39 -6.24
CA TYR A 23 5.71 -1.52 -6.57
C TYR A 23 5.09 -2.86 -6.16
N GLU A 24 5.23 -3.85 -7.03
CA GLU A 24 4.85 -5.22 -6.73
C GLU A 24 5.96 -5.92 -5.93
N ILE A 25 5.70 -6.16 -4.64
CA ILE A 25 6.60 -6.92 -3.76
C ILE A 25 5.91 -8.19 -3.30
N ARG A 26 6.49 -9.34 -3.65
CA ARG A 26 6.05 -10.65 -3.17
C ARG A 26 6.79 -11.02 -1.89
N HIS A 27 6.03 -11.51 -0.92
CA HIS A 27 6.58 -12.10 0.31
C HIS A 27 6.65 -13.62 0.16
N ARG A 28 7.77 -14.21 0.53
CA ARG A 28 7.98 -15.66 0.56
C ARG A 28 8.69 -16.04 1.84
N LYS A 29 8.55 -17.29 2.24
CA LYS A 29 9.31 -17.88 3.34
C LYS A 29 10.38 -18.79 2.75
N ILE A 30 11.65 -18.42 2.90
CA ILE A 30 12.79 -19.19 2.37
C ILE A 30 13.66 -19.59 3.57
N GLY A 31 13.88 -20.89 3.77
CA GLY A 31 14.68 -21.38 4.90
C GLY A 31 14.11 -21.04 6.29
N GLY A 32 12.81 -20.74 6.39
CA GLY A 32 12.17 -20.31 7.64
C GLY A 32 12.21 -18.80 7.90
N GLU A 33 12.92 -18.04 7.07
CA GLU A 33 13.01 -16.58 7.14
C GLU A 33 12.03 -15.90 6.18
N ASP A 34 11.63 -14.67 6.48
CA ASP A 34 10.85 -13.86 5.54
C ASP A 34 11.78 -13.23 4.51
N THR A 35 11.45 -13.45 3.24
CA THR A 35 12.12 -12.82 2.11
C THR A 35 11.10 -12.01 1.32
N TYR A 36 11.47 -10.79 0.96
CA TYR A 36 10.66 -9.89 0.16
C TYR A 36 11.35 -9.66 -1.18
N CYS A 37 10.69 -10.04 -2.27
CA CYS A 37 11.20 -9.90 -3.62
C CYS A 37 10.43 -8.82 -4.37
N LEU A 38 11.15 -7.88 -4.97
CA LEU A 38 10.59 -6.95 -5.94
C LEU A 38 10.40 -7.69 -7.26
N GLU A 39 9.15 -7.88 -7.68
CA GLU A 39 8.85 -8.68 -8.88
C GLU A 39 8.93 -7.83 -10.17
N SER A 40 8.75 -6.51 -10.08
CA SER A 40 8.87 -5.57 -11.19
C SER A 40 9.47 -4.23 -10.75
N LEU A 41 10.21 -3.59 -11.66
CA LEU A 41 10.65 -2.19 -11.52
C LEU A 41 9.62 -1.21 -12.07
N ASP A 42 8.65 -1.70 -12.84
CA ASP A 42 7.52 -0.89 -13.29
C ASP A 42 6.56 -0.68 -12.11
N GLN A 43 6.28 0.58 -11.83
CA GLN A 43 5.37 1.00 -10.76
C GLN A 43 3.97 1.27 -11.32
N ASP A 44 2.95 0.76 -10.66
CA ASP A 44 1.56 1.14 -10.93
C ASP A 44 1.25 2.46 -10.20
N VAL A 45 1.64 3.57 -10.85
CA VAL A 45 1.48 4.93 -10.31
C VAL A 45 0.00 5.27 -10.12
N GLU A 46 -0.89 4.73 -10.96
CA GLU A 46 -2.31 4.99 -10.86
C GLU A 46 -2.91 4.32 -9.61
N ALA A 47 -2.57 3.05 -9.37
CA ALA A 47 -2.97 2.36 -8.14
C ALA A 47 -2.38 3.03 -6.90
N ALA A 48 -1.11 3.46 -6.95
CA ALA A 48 -0.47 4.20 -5.87
C ALA A 48 -1.20 5.52 -5.56
N ALA A 49 -1.49 6.32 -6.59
CA ALA A 49 -2.23 7.58 -6.45
C ALA A 49 -3.63 7.36 -5.86
N ARG A 50 -4.34 6.33 -6.32
CA ARG A 50 -5.65 5.94 -5.77
C ARG A 50 -5.55 5.57 -4.29
N HIS A 51 -4.56 4.75 -3.92
CA HIS A 51 -4.33 4.38 -2.52
C HIS A 51 -4.04 5.59 -1.63
N HIS A 52 -3.19 6.50 -2.09
CA HIS A 52 -2.86 7.73 -1.36
C HIS A 52 -4.08 8.64 -1.21
N LEU A 53 -4.86 8.84 -2.27
CA LEU A 53 -6.09 9.62 -2.24
C LEU A 53 -7.07 9.04 -1.21
N HIS A 54 -7.35 7.73 -1.27
CA HIS A 54 -8.22 7.04 -0.31
C HIS A 54 -7.75 7.22 1.13
N THR A 55 -6.44 7.05 1.37
CA THR A 55 -5.85 7.19 2.70
C THR A 55 -5.98 8.62 3.23
N ASN A 56 -5.71 9.62 2.38
CA ASN A 56 -5.77 11.02 2.76
C ASN A 56 -7.22 11.48 3.01
N VAL A 57 -8.15 11.06 2.14
CA VAL A 57 -9.60 11.34 2.27
C VAL A 57 -10.17 10.72 3.55
N LYS A 58 -9.76 9.50 3.90
CA LYS A 58 -10.19 8.87 5.16
C LYS A 58 -9.64 9.59 6.40
N LYS A 59 -8.38 10.04 6.35
CA LYS A 59 -7.71 10.71 7.48
C LYS A 59 -8.13 12.18 7.68
N THR A 60 -8.60 12.86 6.64
CA THR A 60 -8.99 14.26 6.77
C THR A 60 -10.27 14.42 7.61
N ARG A 61 -10.22 15.37 8.55
CA ARG A 61 -11.37 15.79 9.38
C ARG A 61 -12.19 16.90 8.73
N LYS A 62 -11.73 17.44 7.60
CA LYS A 62 -12.36 18.58 6.92
C LYS A 62 -13.50 18.17 5.99
N LEU A 63 -13.65 16.88 5.72
CA LEU A 63 -14.70 16.34 4.87
C LEU A 63 -15.71 15.57 5.71
N SER A 64 -16.98 15.75 5.40
CA SER A 64 -18.06 14.88 5.86
C SER A 64 -17.93 13.48 5.24
N ASP A 65 -18.58 12.49 5.86
CA ASP A 65 -18.53 11.11 5.37
C ASP A 65 -19.14 10.97 3.96
N VAL A 66 -20.15 11.78 3.64
CA VAL A 66 -20.77 11.82 2.31
C VAL A 66 -19.79 12.33 1.25
N GLU A 67 -19.02 13.39 1.55
CA GLU A 67 -18.01 13.92 0.63
C GLU A 67 -16.87 12.92 0.43
N LYS A 68 -16.45 12.24 1.50
CA LYS A 68 -15.42 11.19 1.41
C LYS A 68 -15.86 10.06 0.48
N LEU A 69 -17.09 9.58 0.64
CA LEU A 69 -17.66 8.52 -0.21
C LEU A 69 -17.72 8.93 -1.68
N ARG A 70 -18.18 10.16 -1.96
CA ARG A 70 -18.27 10.68 -3.34
C ARG A 70 -16.90 10.79 -4.03
N ILE A 71 -15.87 11.25 -3.32
CA ILE A 71 -14.52 11.33 -3.88
C ILE A 71 -13.98 9.93 -4.16
N ILE A 72 -14.15 9.00 -3.22
CA ILE A 72 -13.69 7.63 -3.34
C ILE A 72 -14.35 6.93 -4.54
N SER A 73 -15.68 7.03 -4.68
CA SER A 73 -16.43 6.35 -5.75
C SER A 73 -16.07 6.85 -7.15
N THR A 74 -15.52 8.06 -7.28
CA THR A 74 -15.09 8.62 -8.56
C THR A 74 -13.75 8.02 -9.04
N THR A 75 -13.04 7.30 -8.16
CA THR A 75 -11.69 6.78 -8.43
C THR A 75 -11.62 5.26 -8.56
N GLU A 76 -12.74 4.55 -8.38
CA GLU A 76 -12.81 3.13 -8.70
C GLU A 76 -12.72 2.95 -10.22
N PRO A 77 -11.94 1.97 -10.71
CA PRO A 77 -11.85 1.74 -12.14
C PRO A 77 -13.23 1.39 -12.68
N LEU A 78 -13.62 2.02 -13.80
CA LEU A 78 -14.67 1.48 -14.67
C LEU A 78 -14.17 0.11 -15.11
N ASP A 79 -14.78 -0.96 -14.60
CA ASP A 79 -14.47 -2.34 -14.99
C ASP A 79 -14.33 -2.41 -16.52
N LYS A 80 -13.17 -2.89 -16.99
CA LYS A 80 -12.94 -3.27 -18.39
C LYS A 80 -13.24 -4.74 -18.57
#